data_AF-A0A5N5TNF4-F1
#
_entry.id   AF-A0A5N5TNF4-F1
#
_cell.length_a   1.000
_cell.length_b   1.000
_cell.length_c   1.000
_cell.angle_alpha   90.00
_cell.angle_beta   90.00
_cell.angle_gamma   90.00
#
_symmetry.space_group_name_H-M   'P 1'
#
loop_
_entity.id
_entity.type
_entity.pdbx_description
1 polymer ?
#
loop_
_entity_poly.entity_id
_entity_poly.type
_entity_poly.pdbx_seq_one_letter_code
_entity_poly.pdbx_strand_id
1 'polypeptide(L)'
;MDNSLNNLSSTSEKKKVPKRTFVIEDVIVKDYDKMEPCLVQFSNGVVKDTSKLEGKLLRNMSEKHIRRRSERILTVSNGNMTYTGKNFGDNIDPNIANRNFLGILDKNTNKMKLIEMSTFIMHPQLDIRPQAVDSFISSLKQGEKRSLLNETFGGRRERATVKNIEARQFDVHDMAGALHDMTQKIDTEDMEEEFEEAFSYDDILPPCDRDANLVENVYKLADIIPDMELVLYNDEAVEYMDNKKDTEGLSLLVRQTIANAKLSEDEEETAKLICIALYIQNLIRVITNEIQRNSCVKIVPKINPKKDFDKIYRRKKDDEVKNIRR
;
A
#
# COMPACT_ATOMS: atom_id res chain seq x y z
N MET A 1 -68.80 -14.94 21.26
CA MET A 1 -68.64 -15.76 20.04
C MET A 1 -69.13 -14.88 18.90
N ASP A 2 -68.29 -14.67 17.89
CA ASP A 2 -68.66 -14.62 16.46
C ASP A 2 -67.57 -13.88 15.68
N ASN A 3 -66.65 -14.70 15.19
CA ASN A 3 -65.71 -14.36 14.12
C ASN A 3 -66.45 -14.40 12.79
N SER A 4 -66.39 -13.34 12.01
CA SER A 4 -66.56 -13.43 10.55
C SER A 4 -65.87 -12.26 9.85
N LEU A 5 -64.56 -12.46 9.65
CA LEU A 5 -63.77 -11.79 8.62
C LEU A 5 -64.21 -12.35 7.25
N ASN A 6 -64.90 -11.55 6.45
CA ASN A 6 -65.11 -11.84 5.03
C ASN A 6 -64.08 -11.08 4.19
N ASN A 7 -63.09 -11.84 3.72
CA ASN A 7 -62.15 -11.46 2.68
C ASN A 7 -62.88 -11.30 1.34
N LEU A 8 -62.93 -10.09 0.78
CA LEU A 8 -63.15 -9.90 -0.66
C LEU A 8 -61.82 -10.10 -1.39
N SER A 9 -61.51 -11.34 -1.76
CA SER A 9 -60.53 -11.63 -2.80
C SER A 9 -61.23 -11.58 -4.16
N SER A 10 -61.09 -10.46 -4.86
CA SER A 10 -61.48 -10.33 -6.26
C SER A 10 -60.55 -11.18 -7.14
N THR A 11 -60.91 -12.43 -7.37
CA THR A 11 -60.31 -13.28 -8.39
C THR A 11 -60.75 -12.80 -9.77
N SER A 12 -59.95 -11.93 -10.39
CA SER A 12 -60.10 -11.60 -11.80
C SER A 12 -59.74 -12.85 -12.63
N GLU A 13 -60.74 -13.61 -13.03
CA GLU A 13 -60.60 -14.69 -14.01
C GLU A 13 -60.01 -14.14 -15.32
N LYS A 14 -58.74 -14.45 -15.57
CA LYS A 14 -58.10 -14.14 -16.84
C LYS A 14 -58.75 -15.00 -17.93
N LYS A 15 -59.63 -14.39 -18.73
CA LYS A 15 -60.21 -15.00 -19.93
C LYS A 15 -59.09 -15.61 -20.79
N LYS A 16 -59.13 -16.93 -20.99
CA LYS A 16 -58.19 -17.65 -21.88
C LYS A 16 -58.32 -17.09 -23.29
N VAL A 17 -57.29 -16.39 -23.75
CA VAL A 17 -57.19 -15.91 -25.14
C VAL A 17 -57.15 -17.14 -26.06
N PRO A 18 -57.99 -17.21 -27.12
CA PRO A 18 -57.98 -18.34 -28.04
C PRO A 18 -56.61 -18.48 -28.71
N LYS A 19 -56.09 -19.72 -28.79
CA LYS A 19 -54.83 -20.02 -29.48
C LYS A 19 -55.00 -19.74 -30.97
N ARG A 20 -54.41 -18.64 -31.46
CA ARG A 20 -54.36 -18.33 -32.89
C ARG A 20 -53.18 -19.06 -33.49
N THR A 21 -53.44 -19.94 -34.45
CA THR A 21 -52.41 -20.58 -35.27
C THR A 21 -52.16 -19.70 -36.50
N PHE A 22 -50.88 -19.46 -36.81
CA PHE A 22 -50.45 -18.70 -37.98
C PHE A 22 -49.39 -19.52 -38.72
N VAL A 23 -49.35 -19.37 -40.04
CA VAL A 23 -48.39 -20.07 -40.90
C VAL A 23 -47.26 -19.12 -41.24
N ILE A 24 -46.02 -19.54 -41.03
CA ILE A 24 -44.83 -18.78 -41.46
C ILE A 24 -44.68 -19.01 -42.95
N GLU A 25 -44.84 -17.94 -43.74
CA GLU A 25 -44.71 -17.99 -45.20
C GLU A 25 -43.26 -17.83 -45.64
N ASP A 26 -42.54 -16.90 -45.01
CA ASP A 26 -41.18 -16.53 -45.41
C ASP A 26 -40.34 -16.08 -44.22
N VAL A 27 -39.04 -16.37 -44.27
CA VAL A 27 -38.03 -16.01 -43.27
C VAL A 27 -36.86 -15.32 -43.97
N ILE A 28 -36.83 -13.99 -43.86
CA ILE A 28 -35.80 -13.14 -44.43
C ILE A 28 -34.67 -13.02 -43.41
N VAL A 29 -33.54 -13.65 -43.73
CA VAL A 29 -32.30 -13.60 -42.94
C VAL A 29 -31.51 -12.34 -43.31
N LYS A 30 -30.75 -11.81 -42.36
CA LYS A 30 -29.92 -10.62 -42.54
C LYS A 30 -28.87 -10.82 -43.64
N ASP A 31 -28.93 -9.96 -44.65
CA ASP A 31 -27.81 -9.71 -45.56
C ASP A 31 -26.90 -8.64 -44.94
N TYR A 32 -25.64 -8.98 -44.63
CA TYR A 32 -24.71 -8.04 -44.00
C TYR A 32 -24.48 -6.75 -44.80
N ASP A 33 -24.60 -6.82 -46.13
CA ASP A 33 -24.35 -5.70 -47.03
C ASP A 33 -25.57 -4.79 -47.21
N LYS A 34 -26.78 -5.30 -46.93
CA LYS A 34 -28.03 -4.52 -47.05
C LYS A 34 -28.42 -3.89 -45.71
N MET A 35 -29.34 -2.94 -45.78
CA MET A 35 -29.94 -2.34 -44.59
C MET A 35 -31.12 -3.20 -44.15
N GLU A 36 -31.20 -3.46 -42.85
CA GLU A 36 -32.23 -4.26 -42.21
C GLU A 36 -33.00 -3.41 -41.19
N PRO A 37 -34.21 -3.83 -40.79
CA PRO A 37 -34.91 -3.17 -39.69
C PRO A 37 -34.08 -3.25 -38.40
N CYS A 38 -34.11 -2.18 -37.60
CA CYS A 38 -33.40 -2.09 -36.33
C CYS A 38 -34.39 -1.82 -35.19
N LEU A 39 -34.30 -2.59 -34.10
CA LEU A 39 -35.01 -2.34 -32.85
C LEU A 39 -34.13 -1.47 -31.97
N VAL A 40 -34.66 -0.35 -31.48
CA VAL A 40 -33.91 0.61 -30.69
C VAL A 40 -34.57 0.75 -29.33
N GLN A 41 -33.83 0.49 -28.26
CA GLN A 41 -34.27 0.70 -26.89
C GLN A 41 -33.42 1.79 -26.25
N PHE A 42 -34.06 2.92 -25.89
CA PHE A 42 -33.39 4.00 -25.20
C PHE A 42 -33.37 3.73 -23.69
N SER A 43 -32.20 3.88 -23.08
CA SER A 43 -32.01 3.72 -21.63
C SER A 43 -32.87 4.67 -20.79
N ASN A 44 -33.18 5.86 -21.31
CA ASN A 44 -33.98 6.87 -20.61
C ASN A 44 -35.49 6.73 -20.84
N GLY A 45 -35.97 5.62 -21.42
CA GLY A 45 -37.38 5.38 -21.69
C GLY A 45 -37.83 5.74 -23.12
N VAL A 46 -39.11 6.03 -23.32
CA VAL A 46 -39.68 6.21 -24.67
C VAL A 46 -39.49 7.64 -25.17
N VAL A 47 -39.00 7.79 -26.40
CA VAL A 47 -38.89 9.11 -27.06
C VAL A 47 -40.28 9.59 -27.48
N LYS A 48 -40.67 10.78 -27.00
CA LYS A 48 -41.97 11.40 -27.31
C LYS A 48 -41.98 12.05 -28.70
N ASP A 49 -40.90 12.76 -29.04
CA ASP A 49 -40.78 13.50 -30.30
C ASP A 49 -39.94 12.70 -31.30
N THR A 50 -40.60 11.92 -32.14
CA THR A 50 -39.90 11.07 -33.13
C THR A 50 -39.47 11.81 -34.40
N SER A 51 -40.07 12.98 -34.67
CA SER A 51 -39.83 13.76 -35.90
C SER A 51 -38.45 14.42 -35.95
N LYS A 52 -37.80 14.61 -34.81
CA LYS A 52 -36.46 15.23 -34.69
C LYS A 52 -35.32 14.21 -34.59
N LEU A 53 -35.63 12.92 -34.69
CA LEU A 53 -34.64 11.86 -34.57
C LEU A 53 -33.88 11.69 -35.88
N GLU A 54 -32.60 12.05 -35.86
CA GLU A 54 -31.68 11.75 -36.95
C GLU A 54 -30.75 10.61 -36.56
N GLY A 55 -30.80 9.51 -37.31
CA GLY A 55 -30.00 8.32 -37.07
C GLY A 55 -28.89 8.14 -38.11
N LYS A 56 -27.70 7.75 -37.66
CA LYS A 56 -26.59 7.29 -38.49
C LYS A 56 -26.21 5.86 -38.09
N LEU A 57 -26.27 4.95 -39.04
CA LEU A 57 -25.85 3.56 -38.86
C LEU A 57 -24.46 3.35 -39.48
N LEU A 58 -23.48 3.10 -38.64
CA LEU A 58 -22.13 2.75 -39.05
C LEU A 58 -22.00 1.23 -39.13
N ARG A 59 -21.40 0.78 -40.22
CA ARG A 59 -21.27 -0.64 -40.55
C ARG A 59 -19.81 -1.01 -40.70
N ASN A 60 -19.41 -2.08 -40.04
CA ASN A 60 -18.11 -2.68 -40.29
C ASN A 60 -18.14 -3.42 -41.64
N MET A 61 -17.28 -2.98 -42.56
CA MET A 61 -17.11 -3.51 -43.91
C MET A 61 -15.82 -4.35 -44.05
N SER A 62 -15.28 -4.87 -42.94
CA SER A 62 -14.04 -5.67 -42.97
C SER A 62 -14.16 -6.87 -43.91
N GLU A 63 -13.33 -6.90 -44.95
CA GLU A 63 -13.24 -8.04 -45.86
C GLU A 63 -12.48 -9.22 -45.25
N LYS A 64 -11.45 -8.92 -44.45
CA LYS A 64 -10.56 -9.90 -43.82
C LYS A 64 -11.23 -10.69 -42.71
N HIS A 65 -12.20 -10.10 -42.01
CA HIS A 65 -12.87 -10.71 -40.87
C HIS A 65 -14.39 -10.71 -41.06
N ILE A 66 -14.91 -11.77 -41.71
CA ILE A 66 -16.35 -11.95 -41.97
C ILE A 66 -17.18 -11.84 -40.68
N ARG A 67 -16.68 -12.37 -39.55
CA ARG A 67 -17.38 -12.27 -38.25
C ARG A 67 -17.61 -10.84 -37.79
N ARG A 68 -16.72 -9.92 -38.15
CA ARG A 68 -16.87 -8.50 -37.81
C ARG A 68 -17.87 -7.78 -38.69
N ARG A 69 -18.31 -8.37 -39.81
CA ARG A 69 -19.34 -7.76 -40.67
C ARG A 69 -20.71 -7.70 -40.00
N SER A 70 -20.94 -8.39 -38.90
CA SER A 70 -22.16 -8.22 -38.09
C SER A 70 -22.09 -7.00 -37.17
N GLU A 71 -20.90 -6.41 -36.95
CA GLU A 71 -20.67 -5.30 -36.04
C GLU A 71 -21.22 -4.00 -36.63
N ARG A 72 -22.07 -3.34 -35.86
CA ARG A 72 -22.83 -2.16 -36.22
C ARG A 72 -22.87 -1.20 -35.04
N ILE A 73 -22.79 0.08 -35.34
CA ILE A 73 -22.96 1.16 -34.36
C ILE A 73 -24.09 2.03 -34.85
N LEU A 74 -25.09 2.23 -34.02
CA LEU A 74 -26.18 3.16 -34.30
C LEU A 74 -25.99 4.40 -33.43
N THR A 75 -25.95 5.57 -34.06
CA THR A 75 -25.94 6.86 -33.38
C THR A 75 -27.23 7.59 -33.72
N VAL A 76 -27.98 8.04 -32.73
CA VAL A 76 -29.23 8.76 -32.90
C VAL A 76 -29.14 10.09 -32.17
N SER A 77 -29.38 11.18 -32.86
CA SER A 77 -29.44 12.52 -32.27
C SER A 77 -30.86 13.05 -32.25
N ASN A 78 -31.23 13.71 -31.15
CA ASN A 78 -32.50 14.42 -30.99
C ASN A 78 -32.26 15.95 -30.89
N GLY A 79 -31.19 16.45 -31.51
CA GLY A 79 -30.76 17.86 -31.46
C GLY A 79 -30.07 18.27 -30.16
N ASN A 80 -30.62 17.88 -28.99
CA ASN A 80 -30.08 18.25 -27.68
C ASN A 80 -29.14 17.19 -27.09
N MET A 81 -29.33 15.92 -27.46
CA MET A 81 -28.56 14.82 -26.92
C MET A 81 -28.33 13.77 -28.00
N THR A 82 -27.13 13.21 -27.99
CA THR A 82 -26.73 12.13 -28.89
C THR A 82 -26.76 10.83 -28.12
N TYR A 83 -27.35 9.81 -28.70
CA TYR A 83 -27.37 8.47 -28.18
C TYR A 83 -26.52 7.57 -29.06
N THR A 84 -25.74 6.69 -28.45
CA THR A 84 -24.93 5.70 -29.17
C THR A 84 -25.23 4.30 -28.63
N GLY A 85 -25.47 3.36 -29.55
CA GLY A 85 -25.67 1.95 -29.27
C GLY A 85 -24.77 1.09 -30.15
N LYS A 86 -24.31 -0.03 -29.61
CA LYS A 86 -23.46 -1.00 -30.32
C LYS A 86 -24.04 -2.40 -30.16
N ASN A 87 -23.88 -3.23 -31.18
CA ASN A 87 -24.31 -4.64 -31.16
C ASN A 87 -23.13 -5.63 -31.04
N PHE A 88 -21.94 -5.15 -30.66
CA PHE A 88 -20.74 -5.93 -30.39
C PHE A 88 -20.00 -5.42 -29.14
N GLY A 89 -19.17 -6.26 -28.53
CA GLY A 89 -18.33 -5.93 -27.36
C GLY A 89 -18.66 -6.72 -26.09
N ASP A 90 -17.93 -6.43 -25.01
CA ASP A 90 -17.92 -7.22 -23.76
C ASP A 90 -19.23 -7.12 -22.93
N ASN A 91 -20.02 -6.07 -23.16
CA ASN A 91 -21.29 -5.82 -22.46
C ASN A 91 -22.49 -6.54 -23.09
N ILE A 92 -22.24 -7.43 -24.04
CA ILE A 92 -23.30 -8.18 -24.67
C ILE A 92 -23.20 -9.60 -24.12
N ASP A 93 -24.29 -10.07 -23.51
CA ASP A 93 -24.36 -11.38 -22.89
C ASP A 93 -23.86 -12.46 -23.84
N PRO A 94 -22.81 -13.24 -23.55
CA PRO A 94 -22.26 -14.25 -24.47
C PRO A 94 -23.26 -15.35 -24.90
N ASN A 95 -24.47 -15.36 -24.34
CA ASN A 95 -25.64 -16.06 -24.90
C ASN A 95 -26.22 -15.38 -26.18
N ILE A 96 -25.52 -14.44 -26.82
CA ILE A 96 -25.81 -13.90 -28.17
C ILE A 96 -25.63 -14.98 -29.25
N ALA A 97 -26.60 -15.88 -29.30
CA ALA A 97 -27.08 -16.42 -30.56
C ALA A 97 -28.57 -16.07 -30.75
N ASN A 98 -29.09 -15.11 -29.98
CA ASN A 98 -30.48 -14.65 -30.10
C ASN A 98 -30.63 -13.81 -31.38
N ARG A 99 -30.95 -14.49 -32.48
CA ARG A 99 -31.44 -13.83 -33.70
C ARG A 99 -32.83 -13.29 -33.41
N ASN A 100 -32.96 -11.97 -33.46
CA ASN A 100 -34.25 -11.32 -33.29
C ASN A 100 -34.95 -11.23 -34.64
N PHE A 101 -36.24 -11.54 -34.66
CA PHE A 101 -37.06 -11.47 -35.87
C PHE A 101 -38.25 -10.53 -35.64
N LEU A 102 -38.48 -9.64 -36.59
CA LEU A 102 -39.69 -8.86 -36.72
C LEU A 102 -40.75 -9.70 -37.45
N GLY A 103 -41.82 -10.04 -36.76
CA GLY A 103 -42.97 -10.74 -37.34
C GLY A 103 -44.00 -9.76 -37.90
N ILE A 104 -44.19 -9.78 -39.23
CA ILE A 104 -45.27 -9.07 -39.91
C ILE A 104 -46.37 -10.08 -40.20
N LEU A 105 -47.49 -9.97 -39.48
CA LEU A 105 -48.65 -10.83 -39.63
C LEU A 105 -49.73 -10.12 -40.45
N ASP A 106 -50.11 -10.72 -41.58
CA ASP A 106 -51.32 -10.33 -42.29
C ASP A 106 -52.52 -11.06 -41.67
N LYS A 107 -53.42 -10.30 -41.06
CA LYS A 107 -54.61 -10.82 -40.37
C LYS A 107 -55.63 -11.42 -41.33
N ASN A 108 -55.64 -10.99 -42.59
CA ASN A 108 -56.62 -11.45 -43.58
C ASN A 108 -56.24 -12.84 -44.11
N THR A 109 -54.94 -13.06 -44.34
CA THR A 109 -54.42 -14.33 -44.87
C THR A 109 -53.92 -15.28 -43.77
N ASN A 110 -53.79 -14.82 -42.52
CA ASN A 110 -53.17 -15.54 -41.40
C ASN A 110 -51.74 -16.05 -41.67
N LYS A 111 -51.05 -15.37 -42.59
CA LYS A 111 -49.66 -15.65 -42.94
C LYS A 111 -48.73 -14.64 -42.27
N MET A 112 -47.61 -15.13 -41.77
CA MET A 112 -46.59 -14.32 -41.10
C MET A 112 -45.28 -14.35 -41.88
N LYS A 113 -44.66 -13.18 -42.06
CA LYS A 113 -43.30 -13.03 -42.56
C LYS A 113 -42.38 -12.67 -41.40
N LEU A 114 -41.26 -13.37 -41.29
CA LEU A 114 -40.22 -13.09 -40.29
C LEU A 114 -39.06 -12.37 -40.97
N ILE A 115 -38.64 -11.23 -40.42
CA ILE A 115 -37.49 -10.48 -40.91
C ILE A 115 -36.46 -10.38 -39.79
N GLU A 116 -35.26 -10.89 -40.00
CA GLU A 116 -34.18 -10.74 -39.03
C GLU A 116 -33.85 -9.25 -38.81
N MET A 117 -33.62 -8.88 -37.56
CA MET A 117 -33.41 -7.50 -37.16
C MET A 117 -32.28 -7.37 -36.14
N SER A 118 -31.56 -6.24 -36.19
CA SER A 118 -30.57 -5.89 -35.16
C SER A 118 -31.22 -5.12 -34.02
N THR A 119 -30.85 -5.46 -32.78
CA THR A 119 -31.30 -4.74 -31.58
C THR A 119 -30.17 -3.88 -31.03
N PHE A 120 -30.47 -2.63 -30.70
CA PHE A 120 -29.53 -1.69 -30.10
C PHE A 120 -30.07 -1.16 -28.78
N ILE A 121 -29.28 -1.32 -27.72
CA ILE A 121 -29.47 -0.59 -26.47
C ILE A 121 -28.71 0.73 -26.60
N MET A 122 -29.45 1.83 -26.51
CA MET A 122 -28.92 3.17 -26.73
C MET A 122 -28.59 3.84 -25.40
N HIS A 123 -27.35 4.30 -25.28
CA HIS A 123 -26.87 5.03 -24.12
C HIS A 123 -26.69 6.51 -24.47
N PRO A 124 -27.10 7.45 -23.59
CA PRO A 124 -26.86 8.86 -23.81
C PRO A 124 -25.36 9.11 -23.79
N GLN A 125 -24.86 9.71 -24.86
CA GLN A 125 -23.52 10.24 -24.93
C GLN A 125 -23.57 11.64 -24.35
N LEU A 126 -23.13 11.75 -23.10
CA LEU A 126 -22.93 13.05 -22.47
C LEU A 126 -21.63 13.63 -23.03
N ASP A 127 -21.69 14.82 -23.62
CA ASP A 127 -20.51 15.59 -24.02
C ASP A 127 -19.78 16.19 -22.80
N ILE A 128 -19.74 15.44 -21.69
CA ILE A 128 -18.83 15.72 -20.59
C ILE A 128 -17.47 15.30 -21.11
N ARG A 129 -16.79 16.19 -21.83
CA ARG A 129 -15.40 15.97 -22.22
C ARG A 129 -14.60 15.78 -20.93
N PRO A 130 -14.03 14.59 -20.68
CA PRO A 130 -13.09 14.44 -19.57
C PRO A 130 -11.78 15.18 -19.83
N GLN A 131 -11.64 15.91 -20.95
CA GLN A 131 -10.43 16.69 -21.28
C GLN A 131 -9.94 17.56 -20.12
N ALA A 132 -10.84 18.16 -19.33
CA ALA A 132 -10.44 18.93 -18.14
C ALA A 132 -9.81 18.05 -17.06
N VAL A 133 -10.32 16.84 -16.86
CA VAL A 133 -9.82 15.88 -15.87
C VAL A 133 -8.52 15.23 -16.38
N ASP A 134 -8.44 14.86 -17.65
CA ASP A 134 -7.24 14.24 -18.23
C ASP A 134 -6.08 15.23 -18.36
N SER A 135 -6.35 16.49 -18.70
CA SER A 135 -5.33 17.56 -18.71
C SER A 135 -4.86 17.90 -17.28
N PHE A 136 -5.80 18.00 -16.33
CA PHE A 136 -5.47 18.20 -14.92
C PHE A 136 -4.62 17.05 -14.37
N ILE A 137 -5.08 15.80 -14.53
CA ILE A 137 -4.34 14.62 -14.09
C ILE A 137 -3.00 14.54 -14.82
N SER A 138 -2.92 14.75 -16.13
CA SER A 138 -1.63 14.67 -16.83
C SER A 138 -0.63 15.74 -16.38
N SER A 139 -1.10 16.94 -16.00
CA SER A 139 -0.28 18.04 -15.48
C SER A 139 0.32 17.77 -14.08
N LEU A 140 -0.31 16.90 -13.28
CA LEU A 140 0.18 16.56 -11.94
C LEU A 140 1.43 15.69 -11.99
N LYS A 141 2.36 15.96 -11.08
CA LYS A 141 3.54 15.11 -10.87
C LYS A 141 3.12 13.75 -10.31
N GLN A 142 3.98 12.74 -10.51
CA GLN A 142 3.68 11.37 -10.05
C GLN A 142 3.42 11.29 -8.53
N GLY A 143 4.07 12.14 -7.72
CA GLY A 143 3.81 12.24 -6.29
C GLY A 143 2.42 12.77 -5.97
N GLU A 144 2.00 13.85 -6.63
CA GLU A 144 0.68 14.47 -6.44
C GLU A 144 -0.45 13.55 -6.88
N LYS A 145 -0.27 12.82 -7.99
CA LYS A 145 -1.21 11.77 -8.43
C LYS A 145 -1.43 10.71 -7.36
N ARG A 146 -0.35 10.29 -6.67
CA ARG A 146 -0.41 9.30 -5.59
C ARG A 146 -1.06 9.88 -4.34
N SER A 147 -0.78 11.14 -3.98
CA SER A 147 -1.45 11.82 -2.87
C SER A 147 -2.95 11.94 -3.12
N LEU A 148 -3.35 12.39 -4.32
CA LEU A 148 -4.77 12.52 -4.70
C LEU A 148 -5.49 11.16 -4.64
N LEU A 149 -4.85 10.09 -5.14
CA LEU A 149 -5.42 8.75 -5.08
C LEU A 149 -5.54 8.23 -3.63
N ASN A 150 -4.54 8.50 -2.79
CA ASN A 150 -4.56 8.13 -1.38
C ASN A 150 -5.58 8.94 -0.58
N GLU A 151 -5.84 10.18 -0.98
CA GLU A 151 -6.88 11.02 -0.40
C GLU A 151 -8.28 10.48 -0.74
N THR A 152 -8.54 10.17 -2.02
CA THR A 152 -9.86 9.72 -2.49
C THR A 152 -10.15 8.26 -2.16
N PHE A 153 -9.17 7.36 -2.37
CA PHE A 153 -9.32 5.91 -2.28
C PHE A 153 -8.46 5.24 -1.20
N GLY A 154 -7.52 5.95 -0.60
CA GLY A 154 -6.67 5.38 0.46
C GLY A 154 -7.47 5.01 1.72
N GLY A 155 -6.88 4.13 2.54
CA GLY A 155 -7.43 3.79 3.85
C GLY A 155 -7.25 4.93 4.86
N ARG A 156 -7.78 4.74 6.08
CA ARG A 156 -7.74 5.76 7.14
C ARG A 156 -6.31 6.21 7.46
N ARG A 157 -5.35 5.29 7.42
CA ARG A 157 -3.93 5.57 7.72
C ARG A 157 -3.30 6.38 6.60
N GLU A 158 -3.53 6.00 5.35
CA GLU A 158 -2.96 6.66 4.17
C GLU A 158 -3.50 8.08 4.00
N ARG A 159 -4.81 8.28 4.23
CA ARG A 159 -5.41 9.63 4.24
C ARG A 159 -4.82 10.51 5.34
N ALA A 160 -4.62 9.95 6.54
CA ALA A 160 -3.99 10.70 7.64
C ALA A 160 -2.55 11.09 7.31
N THR A 161 -1.79 10.21 6.64
CA THR A 161 -0.43 10.55 6.21
C THR A 161 -0.40 11.67 5.16
N VAL A 162 -1.31 11.67 4.19
CA VAL A 162 -1.39 12.73 3.17
C VAL A 162 -1.70 14.07 3.83
N LYS A 163 -2.72 14.11 4.69
CA LYS A 163 -3.08 15.33 5.43
C LYS A 163 -1.95 15.86 6.31
N ASN A 164 -1.19 14.98 6.95
CA ASN A 164 -0.03 15.38 7.75
C ASN A 164 1.10 15.94 6.88
N ILE A 165 1.28 15.45 5.65
CA ILE A 165 2.26 15.97 4.70
C ILE A 165 1.82 17.35 4.20
N GLU A 166 0.55 17.51 3.82
CA GLU A 166 -0.03 18.80 3.40
C GLU A 166 0.07 19.84 4.51
N ALA A 167 -0.25 19.47 5.76
CA ALA A 167 -0.12 20.36 6.91
C ALA A 167 1.34 20.74 7.24
N ARG A 168 2.35 20.04 6.69
CA ARG A 168 3.77 20.39 6.85
C ARG A 168 4.31 21.19 5.67
N GLN A 169 3.63 21.17 4.53
CA GLN A 169 3.92 22.04 3.40
C GLN A 169 3.36 23.44 3.72
N PHE A 170 3.95 24.09 4.73
CA PHE A 170 3.78 25.52 4.94
C PHE A 170 4.53 26.28 3.85
N ASP A 171 4.04 27.47 3.51
CA ASP A 171 4.61 28.29 2.45
C ASP A 171 6.07 28.62 2.79
N VAL A 172 6.99 28.15 1.94
CA VAL A 172 8.42 28.42 2.04
C VAL A 172 8.68 29.93 2.01
N HIS A 173 7.77 30.70 1.39
CA HIS A 173 7.85 32.15 1.35
C HIS A 173 7.60 32.81 2.71
N ASP A 174 6.64 32.31 3.50
CA ASP A 174 6.36 32.80 4.86
C ASP A 174 7.50 32.48 5.84
N MET A 175 8.12 31.29 5.68
CA MET A 175 9.30 30.91 6.46
C MET A 175 10.54 31.73 6.11
N ALA A 176 10.75 32.06 4.83
CA ALA A 176 11.88 32.89 4.42
C ALA A 176 11.79 34.31 5.01
N GLY A 177 10.58 34.88 5.10
CA GLY A 177 10.34 36.16 5.78
C GLY A 177 10.61 36.07 7.28
N ALA A 178 10.11 35.04 7.95
CA ALA A 178 10.36 34.82 9.38
C ALA A 178 11.85 34.59 9.72
N LEU A 179 12.59 33.89 8.85
CA LEU A 179 14.03 33.68 8.98
C LEU A 179 14.81 34.98 8.75
N HIS A 180 14.39 35.82 7.81
CA HIS A 180 15.00 37.14 7.62
C HIS A 180 14.78 38.03 8.85
N ASP A 181 13.57 38.02 9.42
CA ASP A 181 13.26 38.77 10.64
C ASP A 181 13.99 38.24 11.89
N MET A 182 14.25 36.93 11.97
CA MET A 182 15.05 36.34 13.04
C MET A 182 16.54 36.65 12.89
N THR A 183 17.09 36.58 11.67
CA THR A 183 18.51 36.88 11.42
C THR A 183 18.85 38.35 11.65
N GLN A 184 17.90 39.27 11.46
CA GLN A 184 18.08 40.68 11.82
C GLN A 184 18.03 40.95 13.33
N LYS A 185 17.52 40.01 14.15
CA LYS A 185 17.38 40.16 15.60
C LYS A 185 18.46 39.44 16.41
N ILE A 186 19.38 38.74 15.76
CA ILE A 186 20.51 38.07 16.41
C ILE A 186 21.69 39.02 16.37
N ASP A 187 21.94 39.74 17.47
CA ASP A 187 23.21 40.42 17.71
C ASP A 187 24.30 39.37 17.93
N THR A 188 25.40 39.49 17.18
CA THR A 188 26.44 38.48 17.00
C THR A 188 27.46 38.39 18.15
N GLU A 189 27.14 38.88 19.35
CA GLU A 189 28.13 39.01 20.44
C GLU A 189 28.10 37.89 21.49
N ASP A 190 27.07 37.02 21.52
CA ASP A 190 26.89 36.01 22.58
C ASP A 190 26.98 34.53 22.11
N MET A 191 27.57 34.24 20.95
CA MET A 191 27.52 32.89 20.31
C MET A 191 28.80 32.04 20.46
N GLU A 192 29.52 32.11 21.58
CA GLU A 192 30.67 31.20 21.83
C GLU A 192 30.57 30.30 23.08
N GLU A 193 29.55 30.44 23.93
CA GLU A 193 29.39 29.59 25.11
C GLU A 193 27.95 29.07 25.26
N GLU A 194 27.57 28.10 24.43
CA GLU A 194 26.57 27.05 24.73
C GLU A 194 26.14 26.36 23.41
N PHE A 195 26.98 25.47 22.88
CA PHE A 195 26.47 24.39 22.05
C PHE A 195 26.04 23.26 22.99
N GLU A 196 24.73 23.14 23.17
CA GLU A 196 24.08 22.03 23.86
C GLU A 196 24.56 20.68 23.31
N GLU A 197 24.73 19.74 24.24
CA GLU A 197 25.17 18.35 24.09
C GLU A 197 24.35 17.57 23.04
N ALA A 198 24.68 17.75 21.76
CA ALA A 198 24.34 16.77 20.74
C ALA A 198 25.32 15.60 20.90
N PHE A 199 24.86 14.48 21.49
CA PHE A 199 25.59 13.21 21.64
C PHE A 199 26.63 13.03 20.53
N SER A 200 27.89 13.34 20.83
CA SER A 200 28.98 13.12 19.90
C SER A 200 29.25 11.62 19.87
N TYR A 201 29.63 11.08 18.71
CA TYR A 201 30.13 9.70 18.65
C TYR A 201 31.33 9.47 19.58
N ASP A 202 32.00 10.56 19.98
CA ASP A 202 33.07 10.54 20.97
C ASP A 202 32.60 10.12 22.38
N ASP A 203 31.33 10.31 22.74
CA ASP A 203 30.80 9.92 24.06
C ASP A 203 30.55 8.40 24.19
N ILE A 204 30.44 7.69 23.07
CA ILE A 204 30.16 6.24 23.03
C ILE A 204 31.46 5.42 23.01
N LEU A 205 32.57 6.04 22.58
CA LEU A 205 33.86 5.37 22.49
C LEU A 205 34.57 5.36 23.85
N PRO A 206 35.39 4.33 24.15
CA PRO A 206 36.28 4.37 25.29
C PRO A 206 37.23 5.59 25.22
N PRO A 207 37.74 6.09 26.35
CA PRO A 207 38.67 7.21 26.38
C PRO A 207 39.86 6.96 25.44
N CYS A 208 40.06 7.86 24.47
CA CYS A 208 41.10 7.78 23.46
C CYS A 208 42.27 8.68 23.83
N ASP A 209 43.47 8.10 24.00
CA ASP A 209 44.70 8.85 24.28
C ASP A 209 45.36 9.26 22.96
N ARG A 210 45.21 10.54 22.58
CA ARG A 210 45.74 11.08 21.31
C ARG A 210 47.25 11.30 21.33
N ASP A 211 47.87 11.27 22.52
CA ASP A 211 49.30 11.51 22.72
C ASP A 211 50.09 10.20 22.85
N ALA A 212 49.45 9.05 22.62
CA ALA A 212 50.10 7.74 22.69
C ALA A 212 51.15 7.56 21.57
N ASN A 213 52.40 7.33 21.98
CA ASN A 213 53.52 7.09 21.05
C ASN A 213 53.50 5.69 20.40
N LEU A 214 52.71 4.76 20.93
CA LEU A 214 52.56 3.38 20.43
C LEU A 214 51.09 3.10 20.13
N VAL A 215 50.84 2.39 19.03
CA VAL A 215 49.49 2.05 18.57
C VAL A 215 48.71 1.25 19.62
N GLU A 216 49.38 0.38 20.37
CA GLU A 216 48.77 -0.44 21.43
C GLU A 216 48.29 0.39 22.63
N ASN A 217 48.85 1.59 22.83
CA ASN A 217 48.56 2.45 23.99
C ASN A 217 47.51 3.52 23.71
N VAL A 218 46.96 3.57 22.49
CA VAL A 218 45.89 4.52 22.12
C VAL A 218 44.63 4.28 22.95
N TYR A 219 44.37 3.01 23.32
CA TYR A 219 43.32 2.64 24.27
C TYR A 219 43.91 1.77 25.39
N LYS A 220 44.02 2.33 26.59
CA LYS A 220 44.58 1.61 27.74
C LYS A 220 43.56 0.61 28.27
N LEU A 221 44.00 -0.62 28.53
CA LEU A 221 43.12 -1.67 29.05
C LEU A 221 42.46 -1.29 30.38
N ALA A 222 43.18 -0.61 31.27
CA ALA A 222 42.65 -0.15 32.57
C ALA A 222 41.51 0.87 32.42
N ASP A 223 41.49 1.64 31.33
CA ASP A 223 40.46 2.64 31.04
C ASP A 223 39.21 2.00 30.42
N ILE A 224 39.38 0.91 29.66
CA ILE A 224 38.27 0.13 29.08
C ILE A 224 37.65 -0.79 30.15
N ILE A 225 38.50 -1.53 30.87
CA ILE A 225 38.12 -2.54 31.87
C ILE A 225 38.89 -2.21 33.16
N PRO A 226 38.23 -1.71 34.20
CA PRO A 226 38.86 -1.49 35.49
C PRO A 226 39.46 -2.78 36.05
N ASP A 227 40.66 -2.72 36.63
CA ASP A 227 41.36 -3.89 37.18
C ASP A 227 40.50 -4.67 38.19
N MET A 228 39.65 -3.97 38.95
CA MET A 228 38.71 -4.59 39.90
C MET A 228 37.72 -5.56 39.24
N GLU A 229 37.32 -5.30 37.99
CA GLU A 229 36.42 -6.18 37.23
C GLU A 229 37.19 -7.35 36.63
N LEU A 230 38.44 -7.12 36.20
CA LEU A 230 39.31 -8.17 35.67
C LEU A 230 39.60 -9.25 36.72
N VAL A 231 39.80 -8.85 37.99
CA VAL A 231 40.08 -9.77 39.10
C VAL A 231 38.97 -10.81 39.31
N LEU A 232 37.72 -10.48 38.96
CA LEU A 232 36.59 -11.42 39.09
C LEU A 232 36.73 -12.64 38.17
N TYR A 233 37.50 -12.53 37.09
CA TYR A 233 37.68 -13.58 36.10
C TYR A 233 38.95 -14.40 36.30
N ASN A 234 39.82 -14.04 37.26
CA ASN A 234 41.09 -14.72 37.49
C ASN A 234 40.89 -16.19 37.86
N ASP A 235 39.95 -16.51 38.75
CA ASP A 235 39.68 -17.89 39.18
C ASP A 235 39.23 -18.75 37.98
N GLU A 236 38.37 -18.20 37.11
CA GLU A 236 37.88 -18.90 35.93
C GLU A 236 38.95 -19.01 34.84
N ALA A 237 39.80 -18.01 34.69
CA ALA A 237 40.93 -18.05 33.76
C ALA A 237 41.92 -19.17 34.10
N VAL A 238 42.21 -19.38 35.38
CA VAL A 238 43.05 -20.49 35.86
C VAL A 238 42.43 -21.85 35.52
N GLU A 239 41.10 -22.00 35.66
CA GLU A 239 40.40 -23.23 35.27
C GLU A 239 40.48 -23.53 33.76
N TYR A 240 40.47 -22.49 32.92
CA TYR A 240 40.64 -22.60 31.46
C TYR A 240 42.08 -22.88 31.04
N MET A 241 43.07 -22.39 31.81
CA MET A 241 44.48 -22.75 31.66
C MET A 241 44.70 -24.23 31.98
N ASP A 242 44.10 -24.72 33.07
CA ASP A 242 44.19 -26.11 33.52
C ASP A 242 43.38 -27.12 32.67
N ASN A 243 42.69 -26.66 31.61
CA ASN A 243 41.76 -27.45 30.78
C ASN A 243 40.64 -28.15 31.58
N LYS A 244 40.25 -27.61 32.74
CA LYS A 244 39.19 -28.19 33.59
C LYS A 244 37.77 -27.88 33.09
N LYS A 245 37.62 -26.84 32.26
CA LYS A 245 36.34 -26.40 31.68
C LYS A 245 36.33 -26.54 30.16
N ASP A 246 35.21 -27.04 29.64
CA ASP A 246 34.98 -27.15 28.21
C ASP A 246 34.73 -25.78 27.56
N THR A 247 35.23 -25.62 26.33
CA THR A 247 35.09 -24.40 25.52
C THR A 247 33.86 -24.42 24.61
N GLU A 248 33.04 -25.48 24.68
CA GLU A 248 31.93 -25.74 23.75
C GLU A 248 30.78 -24.73 23.87
N GLY A 249 30.63 -24.07 25.03
CA GLY A 249 29.62 -23.03 25.27
C GLY A 249 30.06 -21.60 24.93
N LEU A 250 31.32 -21.40 24.50
CA LEU A 250 31.88 -20.08 24.21
C LEU A 250 31.69 -19.72 22.73
N SER A 251 31.67 -18.42 22.43
CA SER A 251 31.66 -17.97 21.04
C SER A 251 32.94 -18.41 20.30
N LEU A 252 32.85 -18.60 18.98
CA LEU A 252 33.97 -19.07 18.17
C LEU A 252 35.21 -18.17 18.29
N LEU A 253 34.99 -16.85 18.38
CA LEU A 253 36.03 -15.84 18.60
C LEU A 253 36.76 -16.11 19.93
N VAL A 254 36.02 -16.27 21.02
CA VAL A 254 36.57 -16.47 22.37
C VAL A 254 37.35 -17.79 22.46
N ARG A 255 36.86 -18.85 21.79
CA ARG A 255 37.58 -20.13 21.72
C ARG A 255 38.93 -19.97 21.00
N GLN A 256 38.96 -19.23 19.90
CA GLN A 256 40.19 -18.99 19.15
C GLN A 256 41.16 -18.09 19.92
N THR A 257 40.68 -17.07 20.63
CA THR A 257 41.54 -16.22 21.47
C THR A 257 42.15 -16.99 22.64
N ILE A 258 41.41 -17.90 23.27
CA ILE A 258 41.95 -18.76 24.34
C ILE A 258 43.01 -19.73 23.77
N ALA A 259 42.76 -20.30 22.59
CA ALA A 259 43.74 -21.17 21.93
C ALA A 259 45.03 -20.41 21.56
N ASN A 260 44.91 -19.17 21.09
CA ASN A 260 46.05 -18.31 20.78
C ASN A 260 46.79 -17.84 22.05
N ALA A 261 46.07 -17.54 23.13
CA ALA A 261 46.67 -17.15 24.40
C ALA A 261 47.55 -18.28 24.96
N LYS A 262 47.11 -19.54 24.83
CA LYS A 262 47.89 -20.73 25.24
C LYS A 262 49.19 -20.94 24.46
N LEU A 263 49.42 -20.21 23.37
CA LEU A 263 50.66 -20.26 22.60
C LEU A 263 51.70 -19.23 23.09
N SER A 264 51.35 -18.31 23.98
CA SER A 264 52.31 -17.37 24.57
C SER A 264 53.16 -18.06 25.64
N GLU A 265 54.43 -17.67 25.77
CA GLU A 265 55.38 -18.26 26.73
C GLU A 265 55.17 -17.75 28.17
N ASP A 266 54.49 -16.61 28.34
CA ASP A 266 54.33 -15.93 29.63
C ASP A 266 53.00 -16.26 30.34
N GLU A 267 53.08 -16.98 31.47
CA GLU A 267 51.90 -17.43 32.24
C GLU A 267 51.02 -16.27 32.73
N GLU A 268 51.61 -15.14 33.15
CA GLU A 268 50.83 -13.99 33.61
C GLU A 268 50.07 -13.29 32.48
N GLU A 269 50.65 -13.25 31.28
CA GLU A 269 50.01 -12.65 30.11
C GLU A 269 48.92 -13.55 29.56
N THR A 270 49.14 -14.87 29.55
CA THR A 270 48.10 -15.84 29.16
C THR A 270 46.86 -15.73 30.05
N ALA A 271 47.03 -15.59 31.37
CA ALA A 271 45.94 -15.41 32.31
C ALA A 271 45.16 -14.11 32.02
N LYS A 272 45.87 -13.00 31.81
CA LYS A 272 45.25 -11.70 31.47
C LYS A 272 44.47 -11.75 30.16
N LEU A 273 45.02 -12.38 29.12
CA LEU A 273 44.35 -12.52 27.82
C LEU A 273 43.08 -13.38 27.91
N ILE A 274 43.10 -14.43 28.74
CA ILE A 274 41.91 -15.27 28.99
C ILE A 274 40.86 -14.48 29.77
N CYS A 275 41.25 -13.70 30.79
CA CYS A 275 40.32 -12.82 31.51
C CYS A 275 39.62 -11.83 30.55
N ILE A 276 40.36 -11.23 29.62
CA ILE A 276 39.81 -10.34 28.60
C ILE A 276 38.84 -11.09 27.67
N ALA A 277 39.19 -12.31 27.25
CA ALA A 277 38.32 -13.12 26.40
C ALA A 277 36.99 -13.49 27.08
N LEU A 278 37.03 -13.78 28.39
CA LEU A 278 35.83 -14.04 29.21
C LEU A 278 34.97 -12.77 29.38
N TYR A 279 35.61 -11.62 29.56
CA TYR A 279 34.91 -10.34 29.59
C TYR A 279 34.17 -10.06 28.27
N ILE A 280 34.82 -10.29 27.13
CA ILE A 280 34.20 -10.16 25.80
C ILE A 280 33.03 -11.13 25.64
N GLN A 281 33.15 -12.38 26.11
CA GLN A 281 32.05 -13.33 26.10
C GLN A 281 30.84 -12.81 26.89
N ASN A 282 31.06 -12.16 28.04
CA ASN A 282 29.99 -11.58 28.83
C ASN A 282 29.34 -10.37 28.15
N LEU A 283 30.12 -9.52 27.47
CA LEU A 283 29.55 -8.44 26.64
C LEU A 283 28.68 -8.99 25.50
N ILE A 284 29.17 -10.01 24.78
CA ILE A 284 28.38 -10.69 23.73
C ILE A 284 27.09 -11.25 24.32
N ARG A 285 27.15 -11.86 25.51
CA ARG A 285 25.99 -12.38 26.22
C ARG A 285 25.01 -11.27 26.62
N VAL A 286 25.48 -10.11 27.05
CA VAL A 286 24.61 -8.97 27.40
C VAL A 286 23.88 -8.48 26.15
N ILE A 287 24.62 -8.21 25.07
CA ILE A 287 24.06 -7.73 23.79
C ILE A 287 23.04 -8.73 23.22
N THR A 288 23.37 -10.02 23.19
CA THR A 288 22.47 -11.05 22.65
C THR A 288 21.21 -11.27 23.51
N ASN A 289 21.30 -11.16 24.84
CA ASN A 289 20.14 -11.26 25.72
C ASN A 289 19.21 -10.03 25.63
N GLU A 290 19.73 -8.85 25.27
CA GLU A 290 18.88 -7.67 25.02
C GLU A 290 18.03 -7.82 23.75
N ILE A 291 18.57 -8.47 22.71
CA ILE A 291 17.78 -8.85 21.52
C ILE A 291 16.61 -9.75 21.92
N GLN A 292 16.82 -10.67 22.87
CA GLN A 292 15.77 -11.59 23.35
C GLN A 292 14.78 -10.92 24.33
N ARG A 293 15.17 -9.90 25.10
CA ARG A 293 14.23 -9.15 25.96
C ARG A 293 13.15 -8.41 25.17
N ASN A 294 13.40 -8.08 23.91
CA ASN A 294 12.41 -7.53 22.97
C ASN A 294 11.50 -8.62 22.34
N SER A 295 11.76 -9.90 22.61
CA SER A 295 10.90 -11.03 22.24
C SER A 295 10.72 -11.96 23.45
N CYS A 296 9.80 -11.59 24.36
CA CYS A 296 9.21 -12.39 25.44
C CYS A 296 9.95 -13.67 25.88
N VAL A 297 10.55 -13.72 27.08
CA VAL A 297 10.48 -14.84 28.05
C VAL A 297 11.11 -14.43 29.41
N LYS A 298 10.48 -14.88 30.51
CA LYS A 298 10.90 -14.74 31.92
C LYS A 298 12.01 -15.74 32.26
N ILE A 299 13.01 -15.36 33.07
CA ILE A 299 13.61 -16.07 34.23
C ILE A 299 14.89 -15.32 34.69
N VAL A 300 15.12 -15.29 36.01
CA VAL A 300 16.23 -14.66 36.78
C VAL A 300 16.68 -15.73 37.82
N PRO A 301 17.80 -15.66 38.60
CA PRO A 301 19.10 -14.95 38.52
C PRO A 301 20.34 -15.86 38.73
N LYS A 302 21.56 -15.32 38.51
CA LYS A 302 22.59 -15.10 39.56
C LYS A 302 23.81 -14.41 38.92
N ILE A 303 24.44 -13.52 39.70
CA ILE A 303 25.62 -12.68 39.42
C ILE A 303 25.26 -11.26 38.94
N ASN A 304 25.78 -10.28 39.69
CA ASN A 304 25.41 -8.87 39.74
C ASN A 304 25.68 -8.13 38.42
N PRO A 305 24.65 -7.78 37.63
CA PRO A 305 24.79 -7.02 36.40
C PRO A 305 24.41 -5.55 36.64
N LYS A 306 24.91 -4.92 37.70
CA LYS A 306 24.45 -3.56 38.07
C LYS A 306 25.43 -2.44 37.73
N LYS A 307 26.74 -2.70 37.68
CA LYS A 307 27.73 -1.62 37.44
C LYS A 307 27.99 -1.38 35.96
N ASP A 308 28.12 -2.43 35.15
CA ASP A 308 28.31 -2.29 33.69
C ASP A 308 27.04 -1.81 33.00
N PHE A 309 25.87 -2.24 33.51
CA PHE A 309 24.57 -1.79 33.04
C PHE A 309 24.34 -0.29 33.30
N ASP A 310 24.82 0.28 34.41
CA ASP A 310 24.63 1.70 34.71
C ASP A 310 25.62 2.63 33.94
N LYS A 311 26.77 2.11 33.49
CA LYS A 311 27.71 2.84 32.61
C LYS A 311 27.23 2.88 31.15
N ILE A 312 26.75 1.75 30.63
CA ILE A 312 26.26 1.65 29.25
C ILE A 312 24.83 2.20 29.12
N TYR A 313 24.01 2.09 30.17
CA TYR A 313 22.64 2.57 30.18
C TYR A 313 22.40 3.61 31.29
N ARG A 314 22.58 4.90 30.96
CA ARG A 314 21.97 6.01 31.72
C ARG A 314 20.64 6.46 31.11
N ARG A 315 19.59 6.18 31.89
CA ARG A 315 18.32 6.91 32.13
C ARG A 315 17.68 7.69 30.97
N LYS A 316 16.72 7.04 30.31
CA LYS A 316 15.54 7.66 29.66
C LYS A 316 14.53 8.34 30.62
N LYS A 317 14.91 8.61 31.88
CA LYS A 317 13.93 8.89 32.96
C LYS A 317 13.77 10.35 33.35
N ASP A 318 14.57 11.27 32.79
CA ASP A 318 14.56 12.67 33.22
C ASP A 318 13.79 13.61 32.26
N ASP A 319 13.40 13.15 31.06
CA ASP A 319 12.65 13.95 30.08
C ASP A 319 11.12 13.95 30.28
N GLU A 320 10.56 12.98 31.01
CA GLU A 320 9.11 12.93 31.29
C GLU A 320 8.67 13.80 32.48
N VAL A 321 9.60 14.33 33.30
CA VAL A 321 9.24 15.09 34.52
C VAL A 321 9.30 16.62 34.32
N LYS A 322 9.91 17.12 33.24
CA LYS A 322 9.97 18.56 32.97
C LYS A 322 8.79 19.14 32.18
N ASN A 323 7.90 18.32 31.61
CA ASN A 323 6.76 18.80 30.81
C ASN A 323 5.40 18.88 31.55
N ILE A 324 5.40 18.94 32.89
CA ILE A 324 4.17 19.15 33.69
C ILE A 324 4.18 20.47 34.50
N ARG A 325 5.24 21.28 34.44
CA ARG A 325 5.20 22.63 35.03
C ARG A 325 5.96 23.65 34.19
N ARG A 326 5.28 24.20 33.20
CA ARG A 326 5.23 25.65 32.90
C ARG A 326 4.13 25.94 31.89
#